data_AF-A0A1I7XIZ7-F1
#
_entry.id   AF-A0A1I7XIZ7-F1
#
_cell.length_a   1.000
_cell.length_b   1.000
_cell.length_c   1.000
_cell.angle_alpha   90.00
_cell.angle_beta   90.00
_cell.angle_gamma   90.00
#
_symmetry.space_group_name_H-M   'P 1'
#
loop_
_entity.id
_entity.type
_entity.pdbx_description
1 polymer ?
#
loop_
_entity_poly.entity_id
_entity_poly.type
_entity_poly.pdbx_seq_one_letter_code
_entity_poly.pdbx_strand_id
1 'polypeptide(L)'
;MFLLLFLLPSVTALCPDTATCISRVKEIVAAPRRFWFGEQRRAQCQHRQANPIDCFGPSHLAVYHSLGSRLFRAKTYHTAYLRNLEIFPRITYRALPGHYRACDHEFHVGNVSANVVEADPDMSSVEPFLIRKKPEIGWHGLRFDEEFTILMTDVGFGTLNYLVTNFPIKPKVLKEYETSENFRPVDNPLVLLVFRKGKKDVEVPDAENFDLTTFMLKNDLADNLVGLSLVVVGSDAFAIERQRLRGTVDNCHSLIRKKVALSASTPLISHLPLDELRAWLTISFEQPRVNARICCQKIRQSPSFRHINANSCWWDNLCKLPSAGENLCCSNSALHWLVVDIPASELSYGARGITKFVIHYGVYVVCQHLQCLQCISSTEMHNISSQFRA
;
A
#
# COMPACT_ATOMS: atom_id res chain seq x y z
N MET A 1 -39.03 28.33 17.35
CA MET A 1 -38.86 28.08 15.89
C MET A 1 -37.38 28.18 15.58
N PHE A 2 -36.70 27.05 15.36
CA PHE A 2 -35.32 26.99 14.87
C PHE A 2 -35.25 25.84 13.88
N LEU A 3 -35.01 26.15 12.60
CA LEU A 3 -34.99 25.16 11.54
C LEU A 3 -33.55 24.68 11.36
N LEU A 4 -33.18 23.57 12.00
CA LEU A 4 -31.90 22.93 11.75
C LEU A 4 -31.95 22.28 10.36
N LEU A 5 -31.39 22.96 9.35
CA LEU A 5 -31.13 22.31 8.06
C LEU A 5 -30.08 21.22 8.29
N PHE A 6 -30.51 19.96 8.17
CA PHE A 6 -29.60 18.84 8.00
C PHE A 6 -28.89 18.99 6.65
N LEU A 7 -27.73 19.62 6.66
CA LEU A 7 -26.71 19.51 5.61
C LEU A 7 -26.15 18.08 5.64
N LEU A 8 -26.95 17.12 5.19
CA LEU A 8 -26.45 15.81 4.79
C LEU A 8 -25.41 16.05 3.68
N PRO A 9 -24.22 15.44 3.77
CA PRO A 9 -23.27 15.52 2.66
C PRO A 9 -23.93 14.86 1.45
N SER A 10 -24.13 15.65 0.40
CA SER A 10 -24.53 15.11 -0.91
C SER A 10 -23.48 14.09 -1.33
N VAL A 11 -23.82 12.80 -1.25
CA VAL A 11 -23.09 11.78 -2.00
C VAL A 11 -23.29 12.17 -3.45
N THR A 12 -22.26 12.78 -4.05
CA THR A 12 -22.25 13.16 -5.47
C THR A 12 -22.36 11.86 -6.25
N ALA A 13 -23.58 11.57 -6.67
CA ALA A 13 -23.92 10.28 -7.22
C ALA A 13 -23.15 10.03 -8.51
N LEU A 14 -22.97 8.73 -8.79
CA LEU A 14 -22.57 8.18 -10.07
C LEU A 14 -23.10 9.04 -11.24
N CYS A 15 -22.22 9.41 -12.17
CA CYS A 15 -22.48 10.32 -13.29
C CYS A 15 -23.95 10.33 -13.79
N PRO A 16 -24.61 11.49 -13.89
CA PRO A 16 -26.04 11.58 -14.21
C PRO A 16 -26.39 11.02 -15.60
N ASP A 17 -25.45 11.11 -16.54
CA ASP A 17 -25.57 10.55 -17.88
C ASP A 17 -24.20 10.12 -18.44
N THR A 18 -24.26 9.42 -19.58
CA THR A 18 -23.08 8.83 -20.25
C THR A 18 -22.13 9.88 -20.82
N ALA A 19 -22.63 10.99 -21.35
CA ALA A 19 -21.82 12.04 -21.97
C ALA A 19 -21.07 12.86 -20.92
N THR A 20 -21.71 13.22 -19.80
CA THR A 20 -21.03 13.82 -18.64
C THR A 20 -19.92 12.91 -18.12
N CYS A 21 -20.17 11.60 -17.99
CA CYS A 21 -19.15 10.67 -17.53
C CYS A 21 -17.97 10.52 -18.52
N ILE A 22 -18.24 10.45 -19.82
CA ILE A 22 -17.20 10.42 -20.86
C ILE A 22 -16.39 11.73 -20.87
N SER A 23 -17.00 12.89 -20.59
CA SER A 23 -16.28 14.15 -20.41
C SER A 23 -15.34 14.09 -19.21
N ARG A 24 -15.85 13.65 -18.05
CA ARG A 24 -15.07 13.56 -16.82
C ARG A 24 -13.90 12.58 -16.93
N VAL A 25 -14.12 11.45 -17.60
CA VAL A 25 -13.07 10.50 -17.99
C VAL A 25 -12.01 11.16 -18.88
N LYS A 26 -12.40 11.94 -19.90
CA LYS A 26 -11.46 12.65 -20.80
C LYS A 26 -10.59 13.66 -20.06
N GLU A 27 -11.13 14.35 -19.04
CA GLU A 27 -10.37 15.25 -18.15
C GLU A 27 -9.32 14.48 -17.32
N ILE A 28 -9.72 13.39 -16.65
CA ILE A 28 -8.81 12.59 -15.81
C ILE A 28 -7.72 11.91 -16.64
N VAL A 29 -8.05 11.46 -17.86
CA VAL A 29 -7.06 10.92 -18.80
C VAL A 29 -6.02 11.97 -19.23
N ALA A 30 -6.41 13.25 -19.32
CA ALA A 30 -5.47 14.35 -19.61
C ALA A 30 -4.61 14.78 -18.41
N ALA A 31 -5.08 14.58 -17.17
CA ALA A 31 -4.44 15.12 -15.96
C ALA A 31 -3.01 14.56 -15.71
N PRO A 32 -1.98 15.43 -15.56
CA PRO A 32 -0.58 14.99 -15.40
C PRO A 32 -0.14 14.73 -13.93
N ARG A 33 -1.04 14.91 -12.96
CA ARG A 33 -0.76 14.83 -11.50
C ARG A 33 -1.82 14.07 -10.68
N ARG A 34 -2.68 13.27 -11.30
CA ARG A 34 -3.77 12.52 -10.60
C ARG A 34 -3.31 11.21 -9.95
N PHE A 35 -2.19 10.65 -10.43
CA PHE A 35 -1.66 9.33 -10.07
C PHE A 35 -0.14 9.41 -9.88
N TRP A 36 0.43 8.45 -9.17
CA TRP A 36 1.83 8.47 -8.68
C TRP A 36 2.94 8.70 -9.72
N PHE A 37 2.67 8.45 -11.01
CA PHE A 37 3.65 8.56 -12.08
C PHE A 37 3.76 9.99 -12.65
N GLY A 38 4.41 10.14 -13.81
CA GLY A 38 4.51 11.42 -14.50
C GLY A 38 5.24 12.51 -13.72
N GLU A 39 4.64 13.70 -13.64
CA GLU A 39 5.26 14.82 -12.93
C GLU A 39 5.42 14.55 -11.43
N GLN A 40 4.55 13.76 -10.81
CA GLN A 40 4.60 13.44 -9.38
C GLN A 40 5.86 12.61 -9.06
N ARG A 41 6.03 11.46 -9.72
CA ARG A 41 7.29 10.66 -9.66
C ARG A 41 8.50 11.50 -10.03
N ARG A 42 8.41 12.32 -11.09
CA ARG A 42 9.54 13.16 -11.55
C ARG A 42 9.96 14.19 -10.49
N ALA A 43 9.04 14.80 -9.76
CA ALA A 43 9.37 15.70 -8.66
C ALA A 43 10.02 14.96 -7.49
N GLN A 44 9.43 13.84 -7.06
CA GLN A 44 9.90 13.06 -5.91
C GLN A 44 11.29 12.42 -6.14
N CYS A 45 11.60 12.01 -7.38
CA CYS A 45 12.74 11.15 -7.68
C CYS A 45 13.97 11.84 -8.28
N GLN A 46 14.05 13.17 -8.24
CA GLN A 46 15.26 13.92 -8.64
C GLN A 46 16.31 14.03 -7.54
N HIS A 47 15.97 13.73 -6.28
CA HIS A 47 16.86 13.91 -5.13
C HIS A 47 17.66 12.64 -4.79
N ARG A 48 18.94 12.81 -4.41
CA ARG A 48 19.84 11.68 -4.06
C ARG A 48 19.36 10.80 -2.90
N GLN A 49 18.49 11.31 -2.03
CA GLN A 49 17.94 10.59 -0.88
C GLN A 49 16.51 10.07 -1.10
N ALA A 50 15.94 10.27 -2.30
CA ALA A 50 14.57 9.88 -2.64
C ALA A 50 14.28 8.42 -2.30
N ASN A 51 13.07 8.15 -1.83
CA ASN A 51 12.65 6.81 -1.42
C ASN A 51 12.67 5.84 -2.61
N PRO A 52 13.46 4.75 -2.57
CA PRO A 52 13.51 3.77 -3.66
C PRO A 52 12.14 3.17 -4.00
N ILE A 53 11.25 3.07 -3.00
CA ILE A 53 9.88 2.60 -3.16
C ILE A 53 9.08 3.57 -4.02
N ASP A 54 9.01 4.85 -3.63
CA ASP A 54 8.31 5.90 -4.40
C ASP A 54 8.86 6.03 -5.83
N CYS A 55 10.15 5.76 -6.01
CA CYS A 55 10.81 5.81 -7.30
C CYS A 55 10.77 4.53 -8.14
N PHE A 56 10.31 3.40 -7.59
CA PHE A 56 10.16 2.13 -8.32
C PHE A 56 9.22 2.23 -9.55
N GLY A 57 9.36 1.29 -10.48
CA GLY A 57 8.41 1.08 -11.59
C GLY A 57 9.05 1.20 -12.97
N PRO A 58 8.38 0.67 -14.02
CA PRO A 58 8.98 0.41 -15.32
C PRO A 58 9.66 1.65 -15.93
N SER A 59 10.93 1.48 -16.29
CA SER A 59 11.77 2.50 -16.92
C SER A 59 11.24 2.92 -18.29
N HIS A 60 10.78 1.95 -19.09
CA HIS A 60 10.22 2.17 -20.43
C HIS A 60 8.93 3.02 -20.43
N LEU A 61 8.27 3.20 -19.28
CA LEU A 61 7.11 4.08 -19.13
C LEU A 61 7.40 5.41 -18.41
N ALA A 62 8.63 5.66 -17.95
CA ALA A 62 8.96 6.85 -17.16
C ALA A 62 8.84 8.18 -17.95
N VAL A 63 8.80 8.10 -19.28
CA VAL A 63 8.66 9.25 -20.21
C VAL A 63 7.21 9.74 -20.40
N TYR A 64 6.22 9.03 -19.86
CA TYR A 64 4.81 9.39 -20.00
C TYR A 64 4.29 10.08 -18.73
N HIS A 65 3.56 11.19 -18.89
CA HIS A 65 3.29 12.13 -17.79
C HIS A 65 1.82 12.27 -17.40
N SER A 66 0.87 11.97 -18.28
CA SER A 66 -0.56 11.80 -17.96
C SER A 66 -1.03 10.35 -18.19
N LEU A 67 -2.20 10.00 -17.63
CA LEU A 67 -2.83 8.70 -17.84
C LEU A 67 -2.96 8.36 -19.34
N GLY A 68 -3.44 9.30 -20.16
CA GLY A 68 -3.58 9.14 -21.61
C GLY A 68 -2.25 8.97 -22.34
N SER A 69 -1.24 9.77 -22.00
CA SER A 69 0.10 9.64 -22.61
C SER A 69 0.69 8.25 -22.36
N ARG A 70 0.40 7.66 -21.20
CA ARG A 70 0.93 6.37 -20.76
C ARG A 70 0.14 5.20 -21.32
N LEU A 71 -1.18 5.31 -21.35
CA LEU A 71 -2.10 4.33 -21.94
C LEU A 71 -1.83 4.13 -23.44
N PHE A 72 -1.70 5.22 -24.21
CA PHE A 72 -1.44 5.19 -25.64
C PHE A 72 0.06 5.18 -26.02
N ARG A 73 0.96 5.15 -25.03
CA ARG A 73 2.43 5.26 -25.19
C ARG A 73 2.86 6.44 -26.09
N ALA A 74 2.13 7.54 -26.02
CA ALA A 74 2.33 8.75 -26.82
C ALA A 74 2.94 9.86 -25.95
N LYS A 75 4.08 10.44 -26.38
CA LYS A 75 4.77 11.52 -25.63
C LYS A 75 3.88 12.74 -25.39
N THR A 76 3.05 13.09 -26.39
CA THR A 76 2.02 14.11 -26.30
C THR A 76 0.67 13.43 -26.41
N TYR A 77 -0.17 13.57 -25.39
CA TYR A 77 -1.55 13.07 -25.43
C TYR A 77 -2.47 14.07 -26.13
N HIS A 78 -3.33 13.58 -27.02
CA HIS A 78 -4.37 14.36 -27.68
C HIS A 78 -5.75 13.74 -27.40
N THR A 79 -6.75 14.57 -27.11
CA THR A 79 -8.13 14.12 -26.86
C THR A 79 -8.75 13.35 -28.04
N ALA A 80 -8.19 13.52 -29.25
CA ALA A 80 -8.54 12.75 -30.44
C ALA A 80 -8.38 11.22 -30.28
N TYR A 81 -7.49 10.73 -29.39
CA TYR A 81 -7.42 9.29 -29.07
C TYR A 81 -8.71 8.73 -28.45
N LEU A 82 -9.54 9.60 -27.85
CA LEU A 82 -10.83 9.26 -27.25
C LEU A 82 -12.02 9.86 -28.05
N ARG A 83 -11.84 10.12 -29.34
CA ARG A 83 -12.87 10.70 -30.22
C ARG A 83 -14.12 9.82 -30.36
N ASN A 84 -13.92 8.50 -30.45
CA ASN A 84 -14.99 7.51 -30.69
C ASN A 84 -15.67 7.01 -29.41
N LEU A 85 -15.38 7.60 -28.23
CA LEU A 85 -16.05 7.20 -26.99
C LEU A 85 -17.54 7.57 -27.00
N GLU A 86 -18.37 6.54 -26.98
CA GLU A 86 -19.85 6.56 -26.98
C GLU A 86 -20.45 5.82 -25.77
N ILE A 87 -19.70 4.86 -25.19
CA ILE A 87 -20.10 4.03 -24.06
C ILE A 87 -19.33 4.44 -22.80
N PHE A 88 -20.04 4.63 -21.68
CA PHE A 88 -19.42 4.61 -20.36
C PHE A 88 -19.64 3.24 -19.70
N PRO A 89 -18.63 2.36 -19.64
CA PRO A 89 -18.76 1.05 -19.02
C PRO A 89 -18.70 1.17 -17.50
N ARG A 90 -19.77 0.73 -16.83
CA ARG A 90 -19.83 0.58 -15.38
C ARG A 90 -19.05 -0.66 -14.96
N ILE A 91 -18.34 -0.55 -13.83
CA ILE A 91 -17.51 -1.62 -13.27
C ILE A 91 -17.97 -1.82 -11.83
N THR A 92 -18.47 -3.01 -11.51
CA THR A 92 -19.16 -3.28 -10.24
C THR A 92 -18.53 -4.48 -9.55
N TYR A 93 -17.83 -4.22 -8.44
CA TYR A 93 -17.19 -5.26 -7.63
C TYR A 93 -18.09 -5.66 -6.46
N ARG A 94 -18.34 -6.96 -6.28
CA ARG A 94 -18.92 -7.50 -5.04
C ARG A 94 -17.80 -7.65 -4.00
N ALA A 95 -17.75 -6.73 -3.05
CA ALA A 95 -16.72 -6.69 -2.02
C ALA A 95 -16.93 -7.84 -1.03
N LEU A 96 -16.14 -8.91 -1.17
CA LEU A 96 -16.21 -10.06 -0.27
C LEU A 96 -15.42 -9.80 1.02
N PRO A 97 -16.00 -9.97 2.23
CA PRO A 97 -15.25 -9.90 3.48
C PRO A 97 -14.20 -11.03 3.57
N GLY A 98 -13.37 -11.00 4.61
CA GLY A 98 -12.46 -12.09 4.92
C GLY A 98 -11.32 -11.72 5.88
N HIS A 99 -10.47 -12.71 6.11
CA HIS A 99 -9.24 -12.59 6.88
C HIS A 99 -8.05 -12.89 5.97
N TYR A 100 -6.93 -12.19 6.16
CA TYR A 100 -5.65 -12.52 5.52
C TYR A 100 -4.48 -12.15 6.43
N ARG A 101 -3.32 -12.78 6.22
CA ARG A 101 -2.04 -12.39 6.84
C ARG A 101 -1.21 -11.61 5.83
N ALA A 102 -0.62 -10.50 6.27
CA ALA A 102 0.24 -9.64 5.48
C ALA A 102 1.21 -8.90 6.40
N CYS A 103 2.47 -8.70 6.01
CA CYS A 103 3.45 -7.99 6.85
C CYS A 103 3.50 -8.53 8.30
N ASP A 104 3.43 -9.85 8.45
CA ASP A 104 3.25 -10.63 9.71
C ASP A 104 2.09 -10.23 10.65
N HIS A 105 1.15 -9.39 10.21
CA HIS A 105 -0.07 -9.06 10.94
C HIS A 105 -1.29 -9.72 10.29
N GLU A 106 -2.33 -9.95 11.07
CA GLU A 106 -3.63 -10.46 10.60
C GLU A 106 -4.62 -9.32 10.37
N PHE A 107 -5.26 -9.32 9.20
CA PHE A 107 -6.13 -8.23 8.73
C PHE A 107 -7.60 -8.68 8.66
N HIS A 108 -8.38 -8.14 9.59
CA HIS A 108 -9.85 -8.11 9.63
C HIS A 108 -10.53 -7.25 8.57
N VAL A 109 -11.04 -7.80 7.47
CA VAL A 109 -11.96 -7.09 6.56
C VAL A 109 -13.39 -7.63 6.75
N GLY A 110 -14.13 -7.02 7.67
CA GLY A 110 -15.53 -7.36 7.98
C GLY A 110 -16.49 -6.18 7.76
N ASN A 111 -17.80 -6.48 7.66
CA ASN A 111 -18.91 -5.53 7.46
C ASN A 111 -18.57 -4.33 6.56
N VAL A 112 -18.23 -4.60 5.30
CA VAL A 112 -18.09 -3.55 4.29
C VAL A 112 -19.46 -2.88 4.12
N SER A 113 -19.58 -1.63 4.55
CA SER A 113 -20.88 -0.92 4.66
C SER A 113 -21.60 -0.76 3.31
N ALA A 114 -20.87 -0.86 2.21
CA ALA A 114 -21.40 -1.28 0.93
C ALA A 114 -20.73 -2.61 0.50
N ASN A 115 -21.51 -3.68 0.35
CA ASN A 115 -21.05 -4.95 -0.25
C ASN A 115 -20.72 -4.82 -1.76
N VAL A 116 -20.82 -3.61 -2.31
CA VAL A 116 -20.67 -3.27 -3.72
C VAL A 116 -19.78 -2.04 -3.83
N VAL A 117 -18.73 -2.11 -4.64
CA VAL A 117 -17.98 -0.94 -5.12
C VAL A 117 -18.31 -0.75 -6.58
N GLU A 118 -19.06 0.29 -6.91
CA GLU A 118 -19.24 0.77 -8.30
C GLU A 118 -18.13 1.78 -8.62
N ALA A 119 -17.46 1.62 -9.76
CA ALA A 119 -16.39 2.53 -10.17
C ALA A 119 -16.97 3.79 -10.80
N ASP A 120 -16.52 4.94 -10.28
CA ASP A 120 -16.89 6.28 -10.75
C ASP A 120 -15.61 7.11 -10.96
N PRO A 121 -15.55 8.03 -11.95
CA PRO A 121 -14.35 8.84 -12.20
C PRO A 121 -13.88 9.67 -10.98
N ASP A 122 -14.81 10.08 -10.10
CA ASP A 122 -14.55 10.86 -8.89
C ASP A 122 -14.57 10.01 -7.60
N MET A 123 -14.51 8.67 -7.71
CA MET A 123 -14.46 7.78 -6.55
C MET A 123 -13.24 8.02 -5.65
N SER A 124 -13.43 7.83 -4.34
CA SER A 124 -12.32 7.60 -3.41
C SER A 124 -11.60 6.28 -3.76
N SER A 125 -10.29 6.23 -3.57
CA SER A 125 -9.50 5.07 -4.02
C SER A 125 -9.80 3.80 -3.22
N VAL A 126 -9.98 2.69 -3.93
CA VAL A 126 -10.42 1.41 -3.35
C VAL A 126 -9.24 0.52 -2.96
N GLU A 127 -9.35 -0.17 -1.82
CA GLU A 127 -8.34 -1.11 -1.35
C GLU A 127 -8.28 -2.38 -2.26
N PRO A 128 -7.09 -2.78 -2.77
CA PRO A 128 -6.90 -3.95 -3.63
C PRO A 128 -7.57 -5.25 -3.16
N PHE A 129 -7.68 -5.49 -1.85
CA PHE A 129 -8.37 -6.65 -1.30
C PHE A 129 -9.88 -6.63 -1.61
N LEU A 130 -10.54 -5.46 -1.64
CA LEU A 130 -11.97 -5.36 -1.94
C LEU A 130 -12.26 -5.70 -3.42
N ILE A 131 -11.33 -5.33 -4.33
CA ILE A 131 -11.41 -5.59 -5.78
C ILE A 131 -10.68 -6.88 -6.23
N ARG A 132 -10.30 -7.77 -5.29
CA ARG A 132 -9.54 -9.02 -5.55
C ARG A 132 -10.27 -10.10 -6.37
N LYS A 133 -11.46 -9.81 -6.88
CA LYS A 133 -12.32 -10.70 -7.68
C LYS A 133 -12.80 -9.98 -8.93
N LYS A 134 -13.02 -10.72 -10.01
CA LYS A 134 -13.49 -10.19 -11.29
C LYS A 134 -14.77 -9.35 -11.10
N PRO A 135 -14.83 -8.12 -11.63
CA PRO A 135 -16.03 -7.30 -11.54
C PRO A 135 -17.14 -7.80 -12.47
N GLU A 136 -18.37 -7.39 -12.17
CA GLU A 136 -19.45 -7.31 -13.14
C GLU A 136 -19.25 -6.06 -14.00
N ILE A 137 -19.49 -6.18 -15.31
CA ILE A 137 -19.24 -5.12 -16.30
C ILE A 137 -20.49 -4.98 -17.16
N GLY A 138 -20.95 -3.76 -17.37
CA GLY A 138 -22.11 -3.47 -18.21
C GLY A 138 -22.32 -1.97 -18.42
N TRP A 139 -23.27 -1.58 -19.25
CA TRP A 139 -23.57 -0.17 -19.53
C TRP A 139 -25.03 0.02 -19.95
N HIS A 140 -25.50 1.27 -19.89
CA HIS A 140 -26.80 1.63 -20.45
C HIS A 140 -26.77 1.42 -21.97
N GLY A 141 -27.77 0.71 -22.50
CA GLY A 141 -27.80 0.36 -23.92
C GLY A 141 -26.93 -0.84 -24.33
N LEU A 142 -26.37 -1.62 -23.39
CA LEU A 142 -25.78 -2.93 -23.72
C LEU A 142 -26.85 -3.86 -24.31
N ARG A 143 -26.67 -4.26 -25.58
CA ARG A 143 -27.55 -5.20 -26.29
C ARG A 143 -26.87 -6.56 -26.45
N PHE A 144 -27.67 -7.59 -26.75
CA PHE A 144 -27.22 -8.97 -26.97
C PHE A 144 -27.15 -9.37 -28.46
N ASP A 145 -27.20 -8.39 -29.38
CA ASP A 145 -26.98 -8.55 -30.82
C ASP A 145 -25.63 -7.96 -31.31
N GLU A 146 -24.89 -7.29 -30.43
CA GLU A 146 -23.54 -6.78 -30.70
C GLU A 146 -22.48 -7.58 -29.94
N GLU A 147 -21.25 -7.61 -30.46
CA GLU A 147 -20.09 -8.24 -29.79
C GLU A 147 -18.94 -7.26 -29.57
N PHE A 148 -18.33 -7.36 -28.40
CA PHE A 148 -17.27 -6.49 -27.91
C PHE A 148 -16.05 -7.29 -27.45
N THR A 149 -14.88 -6.65 -27.53
CA THR A 149 -13.67 -7.03 -26.79
C THR A 149 -13.51 -6.08 -25.62
N ILE A 150 -13.39 -6.62 -24.41
CA ILE A 150 -13.19 -5.85 -23.18
C ILE A 150 -11.84 -6.23 -22.59
N LEU A 151 -11.05 -5.24 -22.19
CA LEU A 151 -9.79 -5.45 -21.48
C LEU A 151 -9.67 -4.53 -20.28
N MET A 152 -8.89 -4.95 -19.28
CA MET A 152 -8.49 -4.12 -18.15
C MET A 152 -6.96 -4.07 -18.08
N THR A 153 -6.40 -2.90 -17.82
CA THR A 153 -4.95 -2.68 -17.78
C THR A 153 -4.56 -1.72 -16.65
N ASP A 154 -3.58 -2.13 -15.84
CA ASP A 154 -2.92 -1.29 -14.85
C ASP A 154 -1.94 -0.36 -15.59
N VAL A 155 -2.36 0.88 -15.85
CA VAL A 155 -1.52 1.86 -16.57
C VAL A 155 -0.37 2.36 -15.68
N GLY A 156 -0.44 2.08 -14.36
CA GLY A 156 0.64 2.25 -13.40
C GLY A 156 1.87 1.38 -13.67
N PHE A 157 1.67 0.15 -14.13
CA PHE A 157 2.75 -0.80 -14.37
C PHE A 157 2.85 -1.29 -15.82
N GLY A 158 1.84 -1.02 -16.65
CA GLY A 158 1.79 -1.46 -18.04
C GLY A 158 1.42 -2.93 -18.16
N THR A 159 0.63 -3.48 -17.25
CA THR A 159 0.23 -4.89 -17.26
C THR A 159 -1.19 -5.07 -17.81
N LEU A 160 -1.47 -6.25 -18.35
CA LEU A 160 -2.83 -6.67 -18.73
C LEU A 160 -3.47 -7.44 -17.57
N ASN A 161 -4.54 -6.88 -17.02
CA ASN A 161 -5.23 -7.39 -15.84
C ASN A 161 -6.43 -8.28 -16.19
N TYR A 162 -7.02 -8.11 -17.38
CA TYR A 162 -8.13 -8.93 -17.88
C TYR A 162 -8.27 -8.75 -19.40
N LEU A 163 -8.67 -9.80 -20.14
CA LEU A 163 -9.05 -9.71 -21.55
C LEU A 163 -10.12 -10.75 -21.88
N VAL A 164 -11.21 -10.30 -22.50
CA VAL A 164 -12.34 -11.15 -22.95
C VAL A 164 -12.86 -10.66 -24.30
N THR A 165 -13.17 -11.58 -25.21
CA THR A 165 -13.78 -11.30 -26.53
C THR A 165 -15.19 -11.87 -26.62
N ASN A 166 -15.94 -11.48 -27.66
CA ASN A 166 -17.31 -11.96 -27.94
C ASN A 166 -18.29 -11.74 -26.77
N PHE A 167 -18.06 -10.66 -26.00
CA PHE A 167 -18.96 -10.22 -24.92
C PHE A 167 -20.12 -9.41 -25.52
N PRO A 168 -21.37 -9.55 -25.04
CA PRO A 168 -21.82 -10.41 -23.95
C PRO A 168 -22.25 -11.82 -24.40
N ILE A 169 -22.37 -12.08 -25.70
CA ILE A 169 -23.11 -13.23 -26.26
C ILE A 169 -22.45 -14.58 -25.96
N LYS A 170 -21.15 -14.73 -26.24
CA LYS A 170 -20.37 -15.94 -25.97
C LYS A 170 -18.96 -15.59 -25.46
N PRO A 171 -18.84 -15.04 -24.23
CA PRO A 171 -17.60 -14.43 -23.77
C PRO A 171 -16.44 -15.44 -23.70
N LYS A 172 -15.38 -15.22 -24.47
CA LYS A 172 -14.14 -16.01 -24.46
C LYS A 172 -13.07 -15.26 -23.70
N VAL A 173 -12.74 -15.72 -22.50
CA VAL A 173 -11.64 -15.16 -21.71
C VAL A 173 -10.30 -15.55 -22.33
N LEU A 174 -9.43 -14.57 -22.53
CA LEU A 174 -8.06 -14.72 -23.08
C LEU A 174 -6.99 -14.45 -22.01
N LYS A 175 -7.29 -13.62 -21.01
CA LYS A 175 -6.50 -13.39 -19.79
C LYS A 175 -7.48 -13.29 -18.63
N GLU A 176 -7.34 -14.18 -17.64
CA GLU A 176 -8.15 -14.17 -16.42
C GLU A 176 -7.90 -12.93 -15.57
N TYR A 177 -8.87 -12.58 -14.71
CA TYR A 177 -8.82 -11.35 -13.93
C TYR A 177 -7.77 -11.41 -12.81
N GLU A 178 -6.79 -10.52 -12.89
CA GLU A 178 -5.81 -10.22 -11.85
C GLU A 178 -6.00 -8.77 -11.35
N THR A 179 -6.06 -8.58 -10.04
CA THR A 179 -6.23 -7.25 -9.45
C THR A 179 -5.00 -6.36 -9.69
N SER A 180 -5.19 -5.04 -9.75
CA SER A 180 -4.08 -4.11 -9.55
C SER A 180 -3.60 -4.27 -8.11
N GLU A 181 -2.28 -4.42 -7.93
CA GLU A 181 -1.62 -4.65 -6.64
C GLU A 181 -0.75 -3.46 -6.31
N ASN A 182 -1.38 -2.29 -6.23
CA ASN A 182 -0.72 -1.04 -5.88
C ASN A 182 -0.22 -1.10 -4.43
N PHE A 183 1.10 -1.05 -4.26
CA PHE A 183 1.80 -1.03 -2.97
C PHE A 183 2.10 0.40 -2.48
N ARG A 184 1.66 1.44 -3.20
CA ARG A 184 2.04 2.84 -2.98
C ARG A 184 1.03 3.59 -2.12
N PRO A 185 1.44 4.55 -1.27
CA PRO A 185 0.51 5.44 -0.57
C PRO A 185 -0.21 6.46 -1.49
N VAL A 186 -0.05 6.34 -2.82
CA VAL A 186 -0.62 7.22 -3.84
C VAL A 186 -1.39 6.39 -4.87
N ASP A 187 -2.53 6.92 -5.31
CA ASP A 187 -3.49 6.26 -6.20
C ASP A 187 -2.87 5.76 -7.52
N ASN A 188 -3.41 4.63 -8.00
CA ASN A 188 -3.03 3.96 -9.23
C ASN A 188 -4.27 3.69 -10.14
N PRO A 189 -4.20 3.92 -11.46
CA PRO A 189 -5.33 3.73 -12.36
C PRO A 189 -5.35 2.32 -12.98
N LEU A 190 -6.42 1.57 -12.69
CA LEU A 190 -6.81 0.37 -13.43
C LEU A 190 -7.89 0.77 -14.45
N VAL A 191 -7.53 0.84 -15.74
CA VAL A 191 -8.42 1.29 -16.82
C VAL A 191 -9.12 0.09 -17.45
N LEU A 192 -10.43 0.20 -17.69
CA LEU A 192 -11.19 -0.71 -18.52
C LEU A 192 -11.48 -0.07 -19.88
N LEU A 193 -11.28 -0.83 -20.96
CA LEU A 193 -11.56 -0.42 -22.33
C LEU A 193 -12.57 -1.36 -22.98
N VAL A 194 -13.47 -0.80 -23.78
CA VAL A 194 -14.44 -1.52 -24.60
C VAL A 194 -14.17 -1.21 -26.06
N PHE A 195 -13.94 -2.26 -26.84
CA PHE A 195 -13.78 -2.21 -28.30
C PHE A 195 -14.96 -2.91 -28.98
N ARG A 196 -15.51 -2.30 -30.04
CA ARG A 196 -16.38 -3.04 -30.98
C ARG A 196 -15.57 -4.16 -31.63
N LYS A 197 -16.17 -5.32 -31.89
CA LYS A 197 -15.49 -6.47 -32.51
C LYS A 197 -14.76 -6.08 -33.81
N GLY A 198 -13.47 -6.40 -33.88
CA GLY A 198 -12.63 -6.19 -35.07
C GLY A 198 -12.92 -7.23 -36.17
N LYS A 199 -12.28 -7.07 -37.34
CA LYS A 199 -12.43 -8.02 -38.46
C LYS A 199 -11.68 -9.35 -38.27
N LYS A 200 -10.88 -9.46 -37.20
CA LYS A 200 -10.03 -10.60 -36.87
C LYS A 200 -10.33 -11.07 -35.45
N ASP A 201 -10.04 -12.35 -35.18
CA ASP A 201 -9.91 -12.82 -33.79
C ASP A 201 -8.72 -12.14 -33.11
N VAL A 202 -8.86 -11.90 -31.80
CA VAL A 202 -7.87 -11.17 -31.00
C VAL A 202 -6.74 -12.09 -30.53
N GLU A 203 -5.50 -11.71 -30.83
CA GLU A 203 -4.29 -12.35 -30.31
C GLU A 203 -4.10 -12.06 -28.81
N VAL A 204 -3.61 -13.05 -28.05
CA VAL A 204 -3.22 -12.86 -26.66
C VAL A 204 -1.89 -12.06 -26.62
N PRO A 205 -1.84 -10.87 -26.01
CA PRO A 205 -0.63 -10.07 -25.95
C PRO A 205 0.26 -10.48 -24.77
N ASP A 206 1.47 -9.91 -24.71
CA ASP A 206 2.27 -9.85 -23.49
C ASP A 206 1.45 -9.16 -22.37
N ALA A 207 1.33 -9.82 -21.22
CA ALA A 207 0.58 -9.34 -20.07
C ALA A 207 1.43 -8.60 -19.02
N GLU A 208 2.76 -8.73 -19.07
CA GLU A 208 3.70 -8.05 -18.17
C GLU A 208 4.20 -6.72 -18.76
N ASN A 209 4.26 -6.63 -20.10
CA ASN A 209 4.61 -5.42 -20.85
C ASN A 209 3.53 -5.10 -21.90
N PHE A 210 2.29 -4.97 -21.44
CA PHE A 210 1.14 -4.67 -22.29
C PHE A 210 1.26 -3.29 -22.96
N ASP A 211 1.00 -3.27 -24.26
CA ASP A 211 1.08 -2.11 -25.13
C ASP A 211 -0.25 -1.94 -25.87
N LEU A 212 -1.06 -0.96 -25.45
CA LEU A 212 -2.37 -0.76 -26.06
C LEU A 212 -2.26 -0.39 -27.54
N THR A 213 -1.29 0.45 -27.91
CA THR A 213 -1.15 0.93 -29.29
C THR A 213 -0.70 -0.20 -30.22
N THR A 214 0.27 -1.01 -29.80
CA THR A 214 0.68 -2.21 -30.52
C THR A 214 -0.45 -3.25 -30.57
N PHE A 215 -1.21 -3.43 -29.48
CA PHE A 215 -2.37 -4.33 -29.43
C PHE A 215 -3.49 -3.90 -30.39
N MET A 216 -3.84 -2.60 -30.41
CA MET A 216 -4.87 -2.06 -31.31
C MET A 216 -4.49 -2.20 -32.78
N LEU A 217 -3.22 -1.96 -33.13
CA LEU A 217 -2.72 -2.05 -34.49
C LEU A 217 -2.66 -3.50 -35.00
N LYS A 218 -2.24 -4.47 -34.17
CA LYS A 218 -2.23 -5.89 -34.54
C LYS A 218 -3.63 -6.44 -34.81
N ASN A 219 -4.59 -6.08 -33.97
CA ASN A 219 -5.93 -6.68 -33.94
C ASN A 219 -7.00 -5.94 -34.78
N ASP A 220 -6.62 -4.91 -35.56
CA ASP A 220 -7.56 -4.07 -36.35
C ASP A 220 -8.62 -3.38 -35.46
N LEU A 221 -8.18 -2.84 -34.31
CA LEU A 221 -9.04 -2.22 -33.28
C LEU A 221 -8.83 -0.70 -33.09
N ALA A 222 -7.96 -0.06 -33.88
CA ALA A 222 -7.53 1.33 -33.65
C ALA A 222 -8.67 2.36 -33.65
N ASP A 223 -9.66 2.22 -34.55
CA ASP A 223 -10.87 3.04 -34.57
C ASP A 223 -12.04 2.44 -33.76
N ASN A 224 -11.89 1.22 -33.24
CA ASN A 224 -12.97 0.50 -32.57
C ASN A 224 -13.09 0.80 -31.07
N LEU A 225 -12.22 1.64 -30.49
CA LEU A 225 -12.27 2.03 -29.08
C LEU A 225 -13.50 2.92 -28.81
N VAL A 226 -14.53 2.34 -28.16
CA VAL A 226 -15.84 2.97 -27.98
C VAL A 226 -16.24 3.20 -26.53
N GLY A 227 -15.58 2.55 -25.57
CA GLY A 227 -15.80 2.80 -24.15
C GLY A 227 -14.52 2.83 -23.33
N LEU A 228 -14.48 3.71 -22.34
CA LEU A 228 -13.40 3.81 -21.35
C LEU A 228 -13.97 4.16 -19.98
N SER A 229 -13.55 3.42 -18.96
CA SER A 229 -13.78 3.74 -17.56
C SER A 229 -12.54 3.39 -16.74
N LEU A 230 -12.47 3.80 -15.47
CA LEU A 230 -11.30 3.64 -14.63
C LEU A 230 -11.70 3.34 -13.17
N VAL A 231 -10.93 2.48 -12.52
CA VAL A 231 -10.97 2.25 -11.09
C VAL A 231 -9.77 2.97 -10.47
N VAL A 232 -10.00 3.82 -9.48
CA VAL A 232 -8.93 4.45 -8.71
C VAL A 232 -8.51 3.48 -7.61
N VAL A 233 -7.33 2.87 -7.73
CA VAL A 233 -6.84 1.82 -6.83
C VAL A 233 -5.90 2.43 -5.78
N GLY A 234 -6.29 2.34 -4.52
CA GLY A 234 -5.50 2.76 -3.36
C GLY A 234 -4.44 1.72 -3.01
N SER A 235 -4.08 1.59 -1.72
CA SER A 235 -3.15 0.55 -1.28
C SER A 235 -3.49 0.05 0.12
N ASP A 236 -3.30 -1.25 0.31
CA ASP A 236 -3.55 -2.01 1.53
C ASP A 236 -2.41 -3.01 1.81
N ALA A 237 -2.51 -3.71 2.94
CA ALA A 237 -1.53 -4.70 3.32
C ALA A 237 -1.50 -5.92 2.38
N PHE A 238 -2.63 -6.25 1.75
CA PHE A 238 -2.75 -7.38 0.81
C PHE A 238 -1.90 -7.17 -0.45
N ALA A 239 -1.96 -5.98 -1.06
CA ALA A 239 -1.13 -5.64 -2.21
C ALA A 239 0.36 -5.53 -1.83
N ILE A 240 0.67 -4.88 -0.71
CA ILE A 240 2.06 -4.74 -0.23
C ILE A 240 2.69 -6.13 0.02
N GLU A 241 1.98 -7.05 0.70
CA GLU A 241 2.47 -8.39 0.95
C GLU A 241 2.68 -9.19 -0.34
N ARG A 242 1.78 -9.10 -1.32
CA ARG A 242 1.95 -9.84 -2.59
C ARG A 242 3.15 -9.35 -3.39
N GLN A 243 3.44 -8.05 -3.39
CA GLN A 243 4.65 -7.50 -4.01
C GLN A 243 5.93 -7.88 -3.23
N ARG A 244 5.85 -7.98 -1.90
CA ARG A 244 6.93 -8.50 -1.04
C ARG A 244 7.21 -9.99 -1.31
N LEU A 245 6.17 -10.81 -1.44
CA LEU A 245 6.27 -12.25 -1.74
C LEU A 245 6.81 -12.54 -3.15
N ARG A 246 6.57 -11.64 -4.13
CA ARG A 246 7.25 -11.67 -5.44
C ARG A 246 8.71 -11.20 -5.40
N GLY A 247 9.20 -10.67 -4.27
CA GLY A 247 10.52 -10.06 -4.17
C GLY A 247 10.65 -8.73 -4.93
N THR A 248 9.54 -8.07 -5.24
CA THR A 248 9.50 -6.87 -6.09
C THR A 248 9.79 -5.60 -5.28
N VAL A 249 9.02 -5.38 -4.20
CA VAL A 249 9.19 -4.27 -3.24
C VAL A 249 8.63 -4.70 -1.88
N ASP A 250 9.35 -4.42 -0.79
CA ASP A 250 8.78 -4.45 0.58
C ASP A 250 8.42 -3.02 1.00
N ASN A 251 7.13 -2.73 1.17
CA ASN A 251 6.63 -1.46 1.70
C ASN A 251 5.86 -1.62 3.02
N CYS A 252 6.08 -2.71 3.76
CA CYS A 252 5.33 -3.02 4.98
C CYS A 252 5.47 -1.95 6.08
N HIS A 253 6.59 -1.23 6.12
CA HIS A 253 6.82 -0.12 7.06
C HIS A 253 5.85 1.06 6.85
N SER A 254 5.28 1.25 5.64
CA SER A 254 4.30 2.31 5.38
C SER A 254 2.99 2.11 6.17
N LEU A 255 2.62 0.86 6.45
CA LEU A 255 1.47 0.52 7.30
C LEU A 255 1.71 0.94 8.74
N ILE A 256 2.94 0.76 9.24
CA ILE A 256 3.36 1.22 10.57
C ILE A 256 3.28 2.74 10.62
N ARG A 257 3.86 3.46 9.65
CA ARG A 257 3.76 4.93 9.53
C ARG A 257 2.31 5.41 9.53
N LYS A 258 1.43 4.83 8.71
CA LYS A 258 0.00 5.17 8.63
C LYS A 258 -0.69 4.96 9.98
N LYS A 259 -0.46 3.83 10.64
CA LYS A 259 -1.04 3.50 11.96
C LYS A 259 -0.55 4.44 13.06
N VAL A 260 0.75 4.72 13.11
CA VAL A 260 1.38 5.58 14.13
C VAL A 260 0.91 7.03 13.99
N ALA A 261 0.81 7.56 12.76
CA ALA A 261 0.26 8.90 12.50
C ALA A 261 -1.21 9.02 12.93
N LEU A 262 -2.03 7.98 12.72
CA LEU A 262 -3.43 7.94 13.17
C LEU A 262 -3.57 7.76 14.69
N SER A 263 -2.55 7.22 15.37
CA SER A 263 -2.54 7.00 16.83
C SER A 263 -1.68 8.00 17.60
N ALA A 264 -1.35 9.17 17.01
CA ALA A 264 -0.46 10.17 17.59
C ALA A 264 -1.13 11.00 18.71
N SER A 265 -1.56 10.34 19.78
CA SER A 265 -2.13 10.97 20.99
C SER A 265 -1.08 11.42 22.01
N THR A 266 0.20 11.10 21.80
CA THR A 266 1.31 11.47 22.69
C THR A 266 2.39 12.28 21.93
N PRO A 267 2.94 13.37 22.51
CA PRO A 267 3.93 14.20 21.82
C PRO A 267 5.17 13.43 21.35
N LEU A 268 5.63 12.46 22.15
CA LEU A 268 6.77 11.60 21.84
C LEU A 268 6.64 10.91 20.48
N ILE A 269 5.43 10.50 20.08
CA ILE A 269 5.17 9.86 18.78
C ILE A 269 5.36 10.85 17.62
N SER A 270 4.97 12.11 17.80
CA SER A 270 5.11 13.16 16.77
C SER A 270 6.57 13.59 16.50
N HIS A 271 7.50 13.24 17.41
CA HIS A 271 8.93 13.47 17.24
C HIS A 271 9.69 12.30 16.60
N LEU A 272 9.02 11.18 16.28
CA LEU A 272 9.65 10.05 15.60
C LEU A 272 9.90 10.38 14.11
N PRO A 273 11.09 10.08 13.54
CA PRO A 273 11.38 10.29 12.13
C PRO A 273 10.71 9.22 11.25
N LEU A 274 9.37 9.22 11.17
CA LEU A 274 8.59 8.20 10.47
C LEU A 274 8.83 8.19 8.94
N ASP A 275 9.39 9.27 8.38
CA ASP A 275 9.86 9.36 6.99
C ASP A 275 11.16 8.59 6.72
N GLU A 276 11.92 8.25 7.76
CA GLU A 276 13.19 7.54 7.65
C GLU A 276 13.07 6.03 7.89
N LEU A 277 11.88 5.56 8.27
CA LEU A 277 11.54 4.15 8.41
C LEU A 277 11.58 3.46 7.04
N ARG A 278 12.73 2.87 6.69
CA ARG A 278 12.92 2.10 5.44
C ARG A 278 12.78 0.59 5.62
N ALA A 279 12.85 0.11 6.87
CA ALA A 279 12.73 -1.30 7.23
C ALA A 279 12.12 -1.44 8.65
N TRP A 280 11.68 -2.65 8.97
CA TRP A 280 11.03 -3.03 10.22
C TRP A 280 11.43 -4.47 10.56
N LEU A 281 11.40 -4.84 11.84
CA LEU A 281 11.89 -6.12 12.34
C LEU A 281 10.97 -6.68 13.43
N THR A 282 10.36 -7.84 13.19
CA THR A 282 9.57 -8.56 14.20
C THR A 282 10.50 -9.30 15.16
N ILE A 283 10.73 -8.74 16.35
CA ILE A 283 11.49 -9.40 17.41
C ILE A 283 10.53 -10.20 18.28
N SER A 284 10.67 -11.52 18.27
CA SER A 284 9.90 -12.43 19.14
C SER A 284 10.81 -12.95 20.24
N PHE A 285 10.47 -12.69 21.50
CA PHE A 285 11.27 -13.12 22.64
C PHE A 285 10.40 -13.79 23.70
N GLU A 286 10.97 -14.78 24.38
CA GLU A 286 10.31 -15.41 25.50
C GLU A 286 10.59 -14.65 26.80
N GLN A 287 9.53 -14.28 27.49
CA GLN A 287 9.46 -13.86 28.89
C GLN A 287 9.97 -14.90 29.92
N PRO A 288 11.22 -15.01 30.43
CA PRO A 288 11.46 -15.89 31.57
C PRO A 288 10.81 -15.30 32.82
N ARG A 289 10.59 -16.14 33.83
CA ARG A 289 9.93 -15.74 35.08
C ARG A 289 10.85 -14.87 35.93
N VAL A 290 10.70 -13.55 35.85
CA VAL A 290 11.45 -12.60 36.68
C VAL A 290 10.83 -12.49 38.08
N ASN A 291 11.66 -12.67 39.11
CA ASN A 291 11.30 -12.44 40.52
C ASN A 291 12.39 -11.56 41.16
N ALA A 292 12.33 -10.26 40.91
CA ALA A 292 13.36 -9.29 41.27
C ALA A 292 12.89 -8.37 42.42
N ARG A 293 13.87 -7.78 43.14
CA ARG A 293 13.64 -6.66 44.05
C ARG A 293 14.30 -5.41 43.46
N ILE A 294 13.50 -4.42 43.10
CA ILE A 294 13.92 -3.15 42.50
C ILE A 294 13.25 -2.04 43.31
N CYS A 295 14.03 -1.07 43.80
CA CYS A 295 13.56 0.07 44.61
C CYS A 295 12.54 -0.36 45.70
N CYS A 296 12.95 -1.29 46.56
CA CYS A 296 12.16 -1.93 47.62
C CYS A 296 10.93 -2.75 47.20
N GLN A 297 10.42 -2.62 45.96
CA GLN A 297 9.28 -3.39 45.44
C GLN A 297 9.72 -4.79 44.97
N LYS A 298 8.83 -5.79 45.15
CA LYS A 298 9.01 -7.14 44.60
C LYS A 298 8.29 -7.24 43.26
N ILE A 299 9.04 -7.18 42.16
CA ILE A 299 8.50 -7.42 40.82
C ILE A 299 8.47 -8.93 40.59
N ARG A 300 7.26 -9.49 40.50
CA ARG A 300 6.99 -10.88 40.08
C ARG A 300 6.30 -10.86 38.73
N GLN A 301 7.04 -11.19 37.68
CA GLN A 301 6.48 -11.34 36.34
C GLN A 301 6.38 -12.82 35.98
N SER A 302 5.17 -13.25 35.63
CA SER A 302 4.92 -14.56 35.02
C SER A 302 5.66 -14.68 33.69
N PRO A 303 6.03 -15.89 33.25
CA PRO A 303 6.57 -16.06 31.92
C PRO A 303 5.54 -15.61 30.87
N SER A 304 6.00 -14.90 29.85
CA SER A 304 5.13 -14.30 28.83
C SER A 304 5.85 -14.22 27.48
N PHE A 305 5.44 -15.01 26.50
CA PHE A 305 5.90 -14.83 25.12
C PHE A 305 5.44 -13.45 24.60
N ARG A 306 6.35 -12.67 24.02
CA ARG A 306 6.06 -11.31 23.56
C ARG A 306 6.70 -11.04 22.20
N HIS A 307 5.93 -10.37 21.35
CA HIS A 307 6.42 -9.75 20.13
C HIS A 307 6.65 -8.26 20.40
N ILE A 308 7.84 -7.76 20.07
CA ILE A 308 8.13 -6.33 19.92
C ILE A 308 8.46 -6.12 18.45
N ASN A 309 7.70 -5.24 17.79
CA ASN A 309 8.05 -4.77 16.47
C ASN A 309 9.09 -3.65 16.65
N ALA A 310 10.33 -3.93 16.30
CA ALA A 310 11.41 -2.95 16.31
C ALA A 310 11.58 -2.31 14.93
N ASN A 311 11.99 -1.04 14.92
CA ASN A 311 12.27 -0.29 13.70
C ASN A 311 13.79 -0.13 13.53
N SER A 312 14.33 -0.45 12.35
CA SER A 312 15.74 -0.24 12.03
C SER A 312 15.95 1.12 11.36
N CYS A 313 16.11 2.17 12.17
CA CYS A 313 16.57 3.47 11.70
C CYS A 313 18.09 3.44 11.48
N TRP A 314 18.54 3.58 10.23
CA TRP A 314 19.96 3.67 9.90
C TRP A 314 20.50 5.08 10.21
N TRP A 315 21.01 5.27 11.43
CA TRP A 315 21.45 6.56 11.97
C TRP A 315 22.97 6.60 12.18
N ASP A 316 23.72 6.92 11.12
CA ASP A 316 25.18 7.14 11.20
C ASP A 316 25.58 8.36 12.06
N ASN A 317 24.63 9.24 12.40
CA ASN A 317 24.88 10.42 13.24
C ASN A 317 23.64 10.81 14.07
N LEU A 318 23.59 10.41 15.36
CA LEU A 318 23.19 11.29 16.48
C LEU A 318 23.22 10.56 17.85
N CYS A 319 24.39 10.49 18.47
CA CYS A 319 24.49 10.34 19.93
C CYS A 319 24.06 11.65 20.63
N LYS A 320 22.76 11.97 20.61
CA LYS A 320 22.13 13.07 21.35
C LYS A 320 20.61 12.90 21.42
N LEU A 321 20.15 12.04 22.34
CA LEU A 321 18.80 12.17 22.89
C LEU A 321 18.67 13.53 23.59
N PRO A 322 17.54 14.24 23.48
CA PRO A 322 17.33 15.49 24.20
C PRO A 322 17.28 15.21 25.71
N SER A 323 18.01 16.02 26.49
CA SER A 323 18.02 15.98 27.95
C SER A 323 16.74 16.62 28.52
N ALA A 324 15.59 15.98 28.29
CA ALA A 324 14.30 16.38 28.82
C ALA A 324 14.17 15.95 30.29
N GLY A 325 14.42 16.87 31.22
CA GLY A 325 14.25 16.65 32.64
C GLY A 325 12.78 16.76 33.08
N GLU A 326 12.02 15.69 32.94
CA GLU A 326 10.66 15.57 33.50
C GLU A 326 10.59 14.47 34.57
N ASN A 327 10.10 14.82 35.76
CA ASN A 327 10.09 13.94 36.93
C ASN A 327 8.96 12.91 36.84
N LEU A 328 9.24 11.74 36.25
CA LEU A 328 8.35 10.56 36.24
C LEU A 328 8.29 9.86 37.61
N CYS A 329 7.80 10.57 38.64
CA CYS A 329 7.48 9.98 39.93
C CYS A 329 6.23 9.09 39.85
N CYS A 330 6.42 7.79 40.09
CA CYS A 330 5.37 6.85 40.52
C CYS A 330 4.08 6.77 39.67
N SER A 331 4.21 6.49 38.37
CA SER A 331 3.11 5.89 37.59
C SER A 331 3.27 4.36 37.51
N ASN A 332 2.17 3.60 37.48
CA ASN A 332 2.15 2.13 37.43
C ASN A 332 2.52 1.55 36.03
N SER A 333 3.25 2.32 35.23
CA SER A 333 3.58 2.03 33.83
C SER A 333 5.09 1.93 33.64
N ALA A 334 5.61 0.70 33.68
CA ALA A 334 6.99 0.42 33.30
C ALA A 334 7.17 0.69 31.79
N LEU A 335 7.92 1.74 31.45
CA LEU A 335 8.26 2.05 30.07
C LEU A 335 9.32 1.04 29.58
N HIS A 336 8.88 -0.01 28.88
CA HIS A 336 9.79 -1.01 28.30
C HIS A 336 10.41 -0.45 27.02
N TRP A 337 11.59 0.15 27.14
CA TRP A 337 12.47 0.45 26.00
C TRP A 337 13.43 -0.71 25.76
N LEU A 338 13.55 -1.13 24.50
CA LEU A 338 14.45 -2.19 24.06
C LEU A 338 15.46 -1.59 23.07
N VAL A 339 16.67 -1.27 23.56
CA VAL A 339 17.80 -1.00 22.68
C VAL A 339 18.34 -2.36 22.23
N VAL A 340 18.34 -2.58 20.91
CA VAL A 340 18.92 -3.78 20.30
C VAL A 340 20.12 -3.34 19.49
N ASP A 341 21.31 -3.68 19.97
CA ASP A 341 22.51 -3.66 19.15
C ASP A 341 22.52 -4.95 18.30
N ILE A 342 22.47 -4.82 16.98
CA ILE A 342 22.58 -5.95 16.05
C ILE A 342 23.85 -5.74 15.23
N PRO A 343 24.88 -6.59 15.38
CA PRO A 343 26.10 -6.46 14.59
C PRO A 343 25.80 -6.44 13.09
N ALA A 344 26.37 -5.48 12.36
CA ALA A 344 26.15 -5.35 10.92
C ALA A 344 26.56 -6.61 10.12
N SER A 345 27.41 -7.46 10.69
CA SER A 345 27.79 -8.78 10.15
C SER A 345 26.70 -9.84 10.26
N GLU A 346 25.76 -9.71 11.21
CA GLU A 346 24.62 -10.64 11.37
C GLU A 346 23.43 -10.23 10.49
N LEU A 347 23.35 -8.95 10.11
CA LEU A 347 22.36 -8.37 9.19
C LEU A 347 22.55 -8.87 7.74
N SER A 348 22.32 -10.16 7.50
CA SER A 348 22.34 -10.76 6.17
C SER A 348 21.35 -10.07 5.20
N TYR A 349 21.90 -9.24 4.29
CA TYR A 349 21.14 -8.45 3.33
C TYR A 349 20.63 -9.31 2.15
N GLY A 350 19.72 -10.23 2.44
CA GLY A 350 19.01 -11.02 1.43
C GLY A 350 17.91 -10.23 0.72
N ALA A 351 17.66 -10.52 -0.56
CA ALA A 351 16.59 -9.92 -1.37
C ALA A 351 15.15 -10.34 -0.95
N ARG A 352 14.95 -10.70 0.32
CA ARG A 352 13.68 -11.12 0.94
C ARG A 352 13.43 -10.45 2.31
N GLY A 353 14.26 -9.47 2.69
CA GLY A 353 14.24 -8.85 4.00
C GLY A 353 14.92 -9.70 5.09
N ILE A 354 14.98 -9.13 6.29
CA ILE A 354 15.59 -9.76 7.48
C ILE A 354 14.54 -10.64 8.15
N THR A 355 14.70 -11.97 8.08
CA THR A 355 13.59 -12.90 8.37
C THR A 355 13.41 -13.27 9.84
N LYS A 356 14.47 -13.30 10.67
CA LYS A 356 14.38 -13.60 12.11
C LYS A 356 15.69 -13.34 12.85
N PHE A 357 15.60 -12.82 14.08
CA PHE A 357 16.66 -12.93 15.10
C PHE A 357 16.04 -13.42 16.42
N VAL A 358 16.85 -14.10 17.24
CA VAL A 358 16.52 -14.48 18.61
C VAL A 358 17.53 -13.76 19.52
N ILE A 359 17.07 -12.72 20.19
CA ILE A 359 17.91 -11.90 21.05
C ILE A 359 17.75 -12.39 22.49
N HIS A 360 18.84 -12.84 23.09
CA HIS A 360 18.94 -13.04 24.53
C HIS A 360 19.17 -11.67 25.18
N TYR A 361 18.35 -11.31 26.17
CA TYR A 361 18.32 -9.96 26.74
C TYR A 361 18.47 -10.01 28.26
N GLY A 362 19.15 -9.00 28.81
CA GLY A 362 19.15 -8.67 30.24
C GLY A 362 18.20 -7.50 30.50
N VAL A 363 17.53 -7.51 31.66
CA VAL A 363 16.71 -6.37 32.09
C VAL A 363 17.59 -5.35 32.80
N TYR A 364 17.97 -4.28 32.11
CA TYR A 364 18.72 -3.17 32.69
C TYR A 364 17.77 -2.14 33.33
N VAL A 365 17.95 -1.90 34.62
CA VAL A 365 17.23 -0.84 35.35
C VAL A 365 18.18 0.30 35.64
N VAL A 366 18.05 1.39 34.88
CA VAL A 366 18.87 2.61 35.08
C VAL A 366 18.19 3.51 36.12
N CYS A 367 18.57 3.38 37.39
CA CYS A 367 18.14 4.27 38.45
C CYS A 367 18.92 5.60 38.39
N GLN A 368 18.43 6.59 37.63
CA GLN A 368 19.01 7.94 37.63
C GLN A 368 18.70 8.70 38.93
N HIS A 369 19.65 8.61 39.88
CA HIS A 369 19.90 9.46 41.05
C HIS A 369 18.78 9.71 42.09
N LEU A 370 19.18 9.60 43.38
CA LEU A 370 18.54 10.21 44.57
C LEU A 370 17.06 9.78 44.79
N GLN A 371 16.70 8.85 45.68
CA GLN A 371 17.33 8.50 46.97
C GLN A 371 17.09 7.01 47.33
N CYS A 372 18.11 6.17 47.18
CA CYS A 372 18.18 4.82 47.78
C CYS A 372 19.62 4.52 48.23
N LEU A 373 20.13 5.34 49.16
CA LEU A 373 21.29 4.94 49.97
C LEU A 373 20.88 3.76 50.87
N GLN A 374 21.82 2.85 51.13
CA GLN A 374 21.66 1.59 51.89
C GLN A 374 20.82 0.48 51.23
N CYS A 375 21.27 -0.02 50.08
CA CYS A 375 21.25 -1.46 49.77
C CYS A 375 22.25 -1.79 48.65
N ILE A 376 22.85 -3.00 48.68
CA ILE A 376 23.98 -3.49 47.86
C ILE A 376 25.36 -3.02 48.38
N SER A 377 26.16 -3.99 48.85
CA SER A 377 27.60 -3.84 49.07
C SER A 377 28.37 -4.05 47.77
N SER A 378 29.56 -3.46 47.64
CA SER A 378 30.37 -3.41 46.41
C SER A 378 30.99 -4.75 45.93
N THR A 379 30.49 -5.89 46.41
CA THR A 379 31.05 -7.23 46.18
C THR A 379 30.39 -8.02 45.04
N GLU A 380 29.15 -7.72 44.64
CA GLU A 380 28.42 -8.55 43.65
C GLU A 380 28.62 -8.14 42.19
N MET A 381 29.06 -6.90 41.90
CA MET A 381 29.22 -6.42 40.51
C MET A 381 30.30 -7.16 39.70
N HIS A 382 31.31 -7.76 40.34
CA HIS A 382 32.44 -8.37 39.64
C HIS A 382 32.20 -9.79 39.09
N ASN A 383 31.14 -10.49 39.52
CA ASN A 383 30.93 -11.90 39.17
C ASN A 383 30.00 -12.15 37.96
N ILE A 384 29.46 -11.10 37.32
CA ILE A 384 28.50 -11.26 36.22
C ILE A 384 29.16 -11.16 34.83
N SER A 385 30.33 -10.52 34.70
CA SER A 385 31.03 -10.42 33.40
C SER A 385 31.80 -11.69 33.00
N SER A 386 31.92 -12.68 33.88
CA SER A 386 32.70 -13.91 33.66
C SER A 386 31.91 -15.07 33.04
N GLN A 387 30.58 -14.99 32.96
CA GLN A 387 29.73 -16.07 32.40
C GLN A 387 29.36 -15.91 30.92
N PHE A 388 29.83 -14.85 30.23
CA PHE A 388 29.58 -14.60 28.81
C PHE A 388 30.84 -14.69 27.93
N ARG A 389 31.67 -15.71 28.20
CA ARG A 389 32.71 -16.21 27.28
C ARG A 389 32.78 -17.74 27.32
N ALA A 390 31.86 -18.38 26.59
CA ALA A 390 31.91 -19.77 26.16
C ALA A 390 31.17 -19.85 24.82
#